data_AF-A0A7K2P014-F1
#
_entry.id   AF-A0A7K2P014-F1
#
_cell.length_a   1.000
_cell.length_b   1.000
_cell.length_c   1.000
_cell.angle_alpha   90.00
_cell.angle_beta   90.00
_cell.angle_gamma   90.00
#
_symmetry.space_group_name_H-M   'P 1'
#
loop_
_entity.id
_entity.type
_entity.pdbx_description
1 polymer ?
#
loop_
_entity_poly.entity_id
_entity_poly.type
_entity_poly.pdbx_seq_one_letter_code
_entity_poly.pdbx_strand_id
1 'polypeptide(L)' 'SYDDGRTWSAARTHAHGRNTFRTSLTPPAHGESWVTLRVTARDAAGDSVRQTVQRAYAVRR' A
#
# COMPACT_ATOMS: atom_id res chain seq x y z
N SER A 1 -5.18 2.64 0.63
CA SER A 1 -6.46 3.35 0.50
C SER A 1 -7.57 2.30 0.46
N TYR A 2 -8.72 2.60 1.06
CA TYR A 2 -9.93 1.77 1.02
C TYR A 2 -11.07 2.43 0.22
N ASP A 3 -10.79 3.55 -0.47
CA ASP A 3 -11.78 4.39 -1.16
C ASP A 3 -11.35 4.75 -2.59
N ASP A 4 -10.70 3.81 -3.28
CA ASP A 4 -10.18 3.94 -4.64
C ASP A 4 -9.13 5.08 -4.82
N GLY A 5 -8.42 5.44 -3.75
CA GLY A 5 -7.31 6.39 -3.77
C GLY A 5 -7.72 7.85 -3.50
N ARG A 6 -8.95 8.09 -3.03
CA ARG A 6 -9.40 9.42 -2.60
C ARG A 6 -8.70 9.84 -1.31
N THR A 7 -8.55 8.93 -0.36
CA THR A 7 -7.79 9.13 0.88
C THR A 7 -6.69 8.09 1.05
N TRP A 8 -5.61 8.50 1.71
CA TRP A 8 -4.41 7.69 1.90
C TRP A 8 -4.00 7.66 3.36
N SER A 9 -3.88 6.46 3.92
CA SER A 9 -3.22 6.21 5.20
C SER A 9 -1.82 5.68 4.92
N ALA A 10 -0.80 6.31 5.50
CA ALA A 10 0.56 5.80 5.45
C ALA A 10 0.67 4.54 6.32
N ALA A 11 1.39 3.54 5.82
CA ALA A 11 1.67 2.29 6.54
C ALA A 11 3.17 2.16 6.76
N ARG A 12 3.57 1.77 7.98
CA ARG A 12 4.98 1.50 8.29
C ARG A 12 5.40 0.22 7.60
N THR A 13 6.42 0.32 6.76
CA THR A 13 7.04 -0.82 6.09
C THR A 13 8.26 -1.32 6.85
N HIS A 14 8.47 -2.62 6.81
CA HIS A 14 9.66 -3.29 7.32
C HIS A 14 10.44 -3.91 6.16
N ALA A 15 11.77 -3.83 6.22
CA ALA A 15 12.63 -4.51 5.26
C ALA A 15 12.39 -6.03 5.33
N HIS A 16 12.31 -6.66 4.17
CA HIS A 16 12.08 -8.10 4.02
C HIS A 16 13.11 -8.73 3.06
N GLY A 17 14.34 -8.18 3.06
CA GLY A 17 15.45 -8.62 2.21
C GLY A 17 15.23 -8.38 0.72
N ARG A 18 16.31 -8.44 -0.09
CA ARG A 18 16.26 -8.37 -1.57
C ARG A 18 15.28 -7.32 -2.13
N ASN A 19 15.40 -6.06 -1.68
CA ASN A 19 14.52 -4.93 -2.08
C ASN A 19 13.01 -5.19 -1.90
N THR A 20 12.65 -6.11 -0.99
CA THR A 20 11.28 -6.43 -0.64
C THR A 20 10.92 -5.76 0.68
N PHE A 21 9.68 -5.29 0.76
CA PHE A 21 9.14 -4.62 1.94
C PHE A 21 7.81 -5.27 2.33
N ARG A 22 7.57 -5.37 3.64
CA ARG A 22 6.33 -5.92 4.19
C ARG A 22 5.66 -4.88 5.08
N THR A 23 4.33 -4.85 5.05
CA THR A 23 3.50 -4.06 5.96
C THR A 23 2.25 -4.86 6.31
N SER A 24 1.67 -4.56 7.47
CA SER A 24 0.31 -4.99 7.82
C SER A 24 -0.64 -3.80 7.65
N LEU A 25 -1.84 -4.08 7.17
CA LEU A 25 -2.90 -3.09 6.99
C LEU A 25 -4.12 -3.53 7.81
N THR A 26 -4.75 -2.58 8.49
CA THR A 26 -5.99 -2.82 9.23
C THR A 26 -7.16 -2.42 8.34
N PRO A 27 -7.93 -3.38 7.79
CA PRO A 27 -9.10 -3.05 6.97
C PRO A 27 -10.20 -2.39 7.81
N PRO A 28 -11.23 -1.80 7.19
CA PRO A 28 -12.44 -1.39 7.89
C PRO A 28 -13.03 -2.54 8.73
N ALA A 29 -13.76 -2.19 9.79
CA ALA A 29 -14.32 -3.17 10.73
C ALA A 29 -15.46 -4.00 10.11
N HIS A 30 -16.17 -3.43 9.14
CA HIS A 30 -17.33 -4.06 8.50
C HIS A 30 -17.35 -3.77 7.01
N GLY A 31 -17.88 -4.72 6.24
CA GLY A 31 -18.22 -4.56 4.84
C GLY A 31 -17.13 -5.04 3.89
N GLU A 32 -17.42 -4.88 2.60
CA GLU A 32 -16.49 -5.16 1.52
C GLU A 32 -15.81 -3.87 1.07
N SER A 33 -14.51 -3.94 0.79
CA SER A 33 -13.77 -2.79 0.26
C SER A 33 -12.67 -3.25 -0.67
N TRP A 34 -12.44 -2.48 -1.72
CA TRP A 34 -11.25 -2.63 -2.55
C TRP A 34 -10.08 -1.90 -1.94
N VAL A 35 -8.93 -2.57 -1.87
CA VAL A 35 -7.69 -1.96 -1.42
C VAL A 35 -6.92 -1.44 -2.63
N THR A 36 -6.67 -0.13 -2.64
CA THR A 36 -5.76 0.51 -3.59
C THR A 36 -4.42 0.78 -2.90
N LEU A 37 -3.34 0.31 -3.51
CA LEU A 37 -1.97 0.44 -2.98
C LEU A 37 -1.20 1.50 -3.76
N ARG A 38 -0.43 2.32 -3.05
CA ARG A 38 0.55 3.23 -3.63
C ARG A 38 1.87 3.01 -2.91
N VAL A 39 2.93 2.78 -3.69
CA VAL A 39 4.29 2.57 -3.20
C VAL A 39 5.18 3.64 -3.81
N THR A 40 6.04 4.23 -2.99
CA THR A 40 7.13 5.10 -3.45
C THR A 40 8.43 4.50 -2.94
N ALA A 41 9.33 4.15 -3.85
CA ALA A 41 10.67 3.69 -3.52
C ALA A 41 11.68 4.76 -3.95
N ARG A 42 12.72 4.96 -3.14
CA ARG A 42 13.84 5.86 -3.41
C ARG A 42 15.14 5.12 -3.11
N ASP A 43 16.14 5.29 -3.97
CA ASP A 43 17.46 4.71 -3.75
C ASP A 43 18.46 5.72 -3.20
N ALA A 44 19.70 5.28 -3.00
CA ALA A 44 20.79 6.10 -2.45
C ALA A 44 21.32 7.16 -3.44
N ALA A 45 21.13 6.97 -4.73
CA ALA A 45 21.47 7.97 -5.75
C ALA A 45 20.41 9.08 -5.83
N GLY A 46 19.23 8.84 -5.27
CA GLY A 46 18.13 9.78 -5.24
C GLY A 46 17.11 9.54 -6.36
N ASP A 47 17.20 8.43 -7.08
CA ASP A 47 16.18 8.02 -8.04
C ASP A 47 14.93 7.58 -7.30
N SER A 48 13.76 7.78 -7.91
CA SER A 48 12.50 7.42 -7.30
C SER A 48 11.50 6.86 -8.30
N VAL A 49 10.77 5.84 -7.86
CA VAL A 49 9.61 5.29 -8.57
C VAL A 49 8.39 5.36 -7.68
N ARG A 50 7.26 5.78 -8.26
CA ARG A 50 5.95 5.75 -7.61
C ARG A 50 5.00 4.91 -8.44
N GLN A 51 4.47 3.85 -7.84
CA GLN A 51 3.47 2.99 -8.45
C GLN A 51 2.16 3.10 -7.68
N THR A 52 1.05 3.10 -8.41
CA THR A 52 -0.30 2.93 -7.84
C THR A 52 -0.96 1.73 -8.51
N VAL A 53 -1.41 0.77 -7.71
CA VAL A 53 -2.19 -0.37 -8.18
C VAL A 53 -3.62 -0.17 -7.66
N GLN A 54 -4.52 0.25 -8.54
CA GLN A 54 -5.93 0.40 -8.22
C GLN A 54 -6.57 -0.98 -8.02
N ARG A 55 -7.39 -1.10 -6.97
CA ARG A 55 -8.11 -2.33 -6.61
C ARG A 55 -7.21 -3.58 -6.64
N ALA A 56 -6.06 -3.48 -5.99
CA ALA A 56 -5.06 -4.54 -5.93
C ALA A 56 -5.62 -5.86 -5.36
N TYR A 57 -6.54 -5.76 -4.39
CA TYR A 57 -7.31 -6.89 -3.86
C TYR A 57 -8.55 -6.40 -3.12
N ALA A 58 -9.55 -7.27 -2.94
CA ALA A 58 -10.73 -7.02 -2.10
C ALA A 58 -10.49 -7.54 -0.68
N VAL A 59 -11.06 -6.84 0.30
CA VAL A 59 -11.16 -7.30 1.68
C VAL A 59 -12.62 -7.34 2.10
N ARG A 60 -12.96 -8.35 2.90
CA ARG A 60 -14.26 -8.50 3.56
C ARG A 60 -14.03 -8.81 5.03
N ARG A 61 -14.71 -8.08 5.91
CA ARG A 61 -14.70 -8.33 7.35
C ARG A 61 -16.10 -8.36 7.93
#